data_AF-A0AAV5HVN2-F1
#
_entry.id   AF-A0AAV5HVN2-F1
#
_cell.length_a   1.000
_cell.length_b   1.000
_cell.length_c   1.000
_cell.angle_alpha   90.00
_cell.angle_beta   90.00
_cell.angle_gamma   90.00
#
_symmetry.space_group_name_H-M   'P 1'
#
loop_
_entity.id
_entity.type
_entity.pdbx_description
1 polymer ?
#
loop_
_entity_poly.entity_id
_entity_poly.type
_entity_poly.pdbx_seq_one_letter_code
_entity_poly.pdbx_strand_id
1 'polypeptide(L)'
;MYKILAKLLANRLRRVIDKVIGEHQMAFLRGRQLAEGAVIANEVIDEAKRKKKKSFIFKVDFEKAYDKGDPLSPFLFLIVVEGLNGMVTAAIEKQLYKGVKVGKDDITVSHLQFANDTIFFGEATDENIWAIKCIVRSFELVSGLKINYAKSQLMGVNVEEAWVEKMAYRLYCKRKDLPFKYLGIPIGGNHRRIAMWQNLMESVKKKLAPWKGRNLSFGGRITIFNSVLSSLPMFLMSVYLLPKGVREMRKFNLALMGKWWGRLARKDQGLWDKVIASKYGGSGGHWLDWVREGWGIGSLWWKDVGCLNNVDEEKVGWLTEGFKLKLGDGKGVSFWRDNWGGEGDLANLFPRLYNLSTGKEKKCCQMGNEEDGMWRWNLEWRRALFDWEREEAAELQRKIDSMRIYKDIPDTWKWEHSKEGNYSTKTTYKLLTNELNGQEATQIHKRVWNPIIPSKISAFNWQLLQDKIPTKSNLQRRGITTELEDGICTLCEEEIEDSNHLFLRCKVAKWLWKACGKWWGISVNLENDCWKSFEQFGLWAKETRVKEGWDCIWNIVVWTIWLARNQKIFRDSDINKSKLLDHIQLKSFWWIKSRKSRCLFSLYDWLYNPMTCLKVNCGRK
;
A
#
# COMPACT_ATOMS: atom_id res chain seq x y z
N MET A 1 38.33 -1.53 -7.60
CA MET A 1 38.77 -2.20 -6.35
C MET A 1 38.13 -1.58 -5.09
N TYR A 2 38.31 -0.27 -4.81
CA TYR A 2 37.74 0.41 -3.63
C TYR A 2 36.25 0.12 -3.37
N LYS A 3 35.36 0.32 -4.36
CA LYS A 3 33.90 0.09 -4.19
C LYS A 3 33.55 -1.34 -3.77
N ILE A 4 34.35 -2.33 -4.16
CA ILE A 4 34.15 -3.73 -3.75
C ILE A 4 34.49 -3.88 -2.27
N LEU A 5 35.65 -3.36 -1.85
CA LEU A 5 36.08 -3.37 -0.44
C LEU A 5 35.10 -2.59 0.46
N ALA A 6 34.70 -1.39 0.05
CA ALA A 6 33.70 -0.58 0.76
C ALA A 6 32.37 -1.32 0.90
N LYS A 7 31.93 -2.03 -0.15
CA LYS A 7 30.70 -2.84 -0.11
C LYS A 7 30.82 -4.03 0.84
N LEU A 8 31.96 -4.72 0.86
CA LEU A 8 32.23 -5.82 1.78
C LEU A 8 32.20 -5.34 3.25
N LEU A 9 32.84 -4.21 3.54
CA LEU A 9 32.83 -3.60 4.87
C LEU A 9 31.42 -3.15 5.27
N ALA A 10 30.68 -2.49 4.37
CA ALA A 10 29.29 -2.10 4.62
C ALA A 10 28.39 -3.31 4.94
N ASN A 11 28.58 -4.43 4.23
CA ASN A 11 27.84 -5.66 4.50
C ASN A 11 28.19 -6.27 5.86
N ARG A 12 29.44 -6.15 6.32
CA ARG A 12 29.86 -6.57 7.66
C ARG A 12 29.27 -5.66 8.74
N LEU A 13 29.40 -4.35 8.59
CA LEU A 13 28.83 -3.36 9.51
C LEU A 13 27.32 -3.50 9.65
N ARG A 14 26.60 -3.76 8.56
CA ARG A 14 25.14 -3.97 8.59
C ARG A 14 24.69 -5.07 9.55
N ARG A 15 25.53 -6.05 9.86
CA ARG A 15 25.21 -7.16 10.78
C ARG A 15 25.33 -6.80 12.27
N VAL A 16 26.00 -5.69 12.58
CA VAL A 16 26.33 -5.30 13.97
C VAL A 16 25.85 -3.90 14.33
N ILE A 17 25.59 -3.05 13.33
CA ILE A 17 25.26 -1.63 13.54
C ILE A 17 23.95 -1.43 14.31
N ASP A 18 23.02 -2.38 14.25
CA ASP A 18 21.78 -2.38 15.02
C ASP A 18 22.01 -2.50 16.53
N LYS A 19 23.13 -3.09 16.96
CA LYS A 19 23.53 -3.17 18.38
C LYS A 19 24.25 -1.92 18.89
N VAL A 20 24.76 -1.10 17.98
CA VAL A 20 25.53 0.12 18.31
C VAL A 20 24.66 1.36 18.27
N ILE A 21 23.70 1.40 17.34
CA ILE A 21 22.90 2.59 17.07
C ILE A 21 21.62 2.61 17.91
N GLY A 22 21.42 3.70 18.64
CA GLY A 22 20.27 3.91 19.52
C GLY A 22 18.92 3.89 18.79
N GLU A 23 17.83 3.70 19.53
CA GLU A 23 16.47 3.57 18.99
C GLU A 23 15.94 4.83 18.28
N HIS A 24 16.55 5.99 18.53
CA HIS A 24 16.17 7.29 17.95
C HIS A 24 16.60 7.47 16.48
N GLN A 25 17.49 6.61 15.98
CA GLN A 25 18.01 6.67 14.62
C GLN A 25 17.29 5.67 13.71
N MET A 26 16.73 6.15 12.61
CA MET A 26 15.79 5.37 11.81
C MET A 26 16.33 5.05 10.41
N ALA A 27 17.47 5.63 10.02
CA ALA A 27 18.03 5.47 8.70
C ALA A 27 18.93 4.24 8.55
N PHE A 28 18.82 3.56 7.40
CA PHE A 28 19.68 2.46 6.93
C PHE A 28 19.75 1.20 7.82
N LEU A 29 18.89 1.11 8.85
CA LEU A 29 18.80 -0.05 9.75
C LEU A 29 17.72 -1.03 9.30
N ARG A 30 17.98 -2.33 9.47
CA ARG A 30 17.01 -3.38 9.12
C ARG A 30 15.82 -3.30 10.09
N GLY A 31 14.60 -3.38 9.55
CA GLY A 31 13.38 -3.36 10.35
C GLY A 31 12.85 -1.95 10.69
N ARG A 32 13.66 -0.90 10.55
CA ARG A 32 13.25 0.49 10.76
C ARG A 32 12.83 1.13 9.42
N GLN A 33 11.67 1.76 9.42
CA GLN A 33 11.06 2.39 8.24
C GLN A 33 11.02 3.91 8.37
N LEU A 34 11.20 4.59 7.24
CA LEU A 34 11.12 6.04 7.11
C LEU A 34 9.85 6.65 7.73
N ALA A 35 8.72 5.95 7.57
CA ALA A 35 7.41 6.42 8.01
C ALA A 35 7.26 6.49 9.53
N GLU A 36 7.99 5.66 10.28
CA GLU A 36 7.90 5.62 11.75
C GLU A 36 8.26 6.96 12.39
N GLY A 37 9.32 7.63 11.93
CA GLY A 37 9.71 8.93 12.47
C GLY A 37 8.64 9.99 12.24
N ALA A 38 7.94 9.92 11.11
CA ALA A 38 6.81 10.81 10.86
C ALA A 38 5.60 10.48 11.74
N VAL A 39 5.35 9.21 12.06
CA VAL A 39 4.31 8.81 13.02
C VAL A 39 4.66 9.36 14.40
N ILE A 40 5.86 9.08 14.93
CA ILE A 40 6.30 9.57 16.26
C ILE A 40 6.18 11.09 16.33
N ALA A 41 6.70 11.81 15.34
CA ALA A 41 6.64 13.26 15.31
C ALA A 41 5.20 13.80 15.30
N ASN A 42 4.28 13.17 14.56
CA ASN A 42 2.87 13.55 14.60
C ASN A 42 2.23 13.26 15.97
N GLU A 43 2.57 12.13 16.59
CA GLU A 43 2.05 11.77 17.92
C GLU A 43 2.52 12.71 19.03
N VAL A 44 3.79 13.12 18.98
CA VAL A 44 4.38 14.13 19.88
C VAL A 44 3.67 15.49 19.72
N ILE A 45 3.48 15.94 18.47
CA ILE A 45 2.80 17.22 18.19
C ILE A 45 1.34 17.19 18.64
N ASP A 46 0.63 16.10 18.33
CA ASP A 46 -0.76 15.91 18.74
C ASP A 46 -0.89 15.92 20.27
N GLU A 47 0.01 15.23 20.97
CA GLU A 47 0.03 15.21 22.44
C GLU A 47 0.31 16.61 23.03
N ALA A 48 1.29 17.33 22.48
CA ALA A 48 1.59 18.70 22.89
C ALA A 48 0.38 19.62 22.68
N LYS A 49 -0.26 19.57 21.50
CA LYS A 49 -1.50 20.33 21.19
C LYS A 49 -2.62 19.99 22.18
N ARG A 50 -2.90 18.70 22.40
CA ARG A 50 -3.99 18.22 23.25
C ARG A 50 -3.81 18.60 24.72
N LYS A 51 -2.60 18.45 25.25
CA LYS A 51 -2.26 18.82 26.64
C LYS A 51 -1.92 20.31 26.81
N LYS A 52 -2.07 21.13 25.76
CA LYS A 52 -1.66 22.56 25.72
C LYS A 52 -0.23 22.81 26.22
N LYS A 53 0.67 21.84 26.03
CA LYS A 53 2.08 21.95 26.44
C LYS A 53 2.82 22.87 25.48
N LYS A 54 3.51 23.87 26.01
CA LYS A 54 4.41 24.76 25.24
C LYS A 54 5.65 23.99 24.84
N SER A 55 5.80 23.69 23.55
CA SER A 55 6.92 22.88 23.03
C SER A 55 7.51 23.50 21.77
N PHE A 56 8.79 23.24 21.49
CA PHE A 56 9.42 23.59 20.24
C PHE A 56 9.83 22.34 19.45
N ILE A 57 9.99 22.54 18.15
CA ILE A 57 10.52 21.54 17.22
C ILE A 57 11.63 22.21 16.44
N PHE A 58 12.83 21.69 16.53
CA PHE A 58 13.98 22.21 15.80
C PHE A 58 14.46 21.19 14.78
N LYS A 59 14.22 21.47 13.51
CA LYS A 59 14.69 20.66 12.39
C LYS A 59 16.06 21.14 11.94
N VAL A 60 17.04 20.26 11.98
CA VAL A 60 18.44 20.51 11.59
C VAL A 60 18.77 19.80 10.29
N ASP A 61 19.49 20.49 9.41
CA ASP A 61 20.07 19.92 8.17
C ASP A 61 21.60 20.00 8.23
N PHE A 62 22.28 18.88 7.96
CA PHE A 62 23.75 18.83 7.91
C PHE A 62 24.29 19.14 6.52
N GLU A 63 25.36 19.92 6.43
CA GLU A 63 26.04 20.22 5.18
C GLU A 63 26.85 19.02 4.68
N LYS A 64 26.59 18.61 3.43
CA LYS A 64 27.33 17.53 2.75
C LYS A 64 27.54 16.29 3.65
N ALA A 65 26.48 15.92 4.39
CA ALA A 65 26.51 14.94 5.48
C ALA A 65 27.31 13.66 5.19
N TYR A 66 27.17 13.08 3.99
CA TYR A 66 27.92 11.90 3.55
C TYR A 66 27.90 11.77 2.02
N ASP A 67 28.81 10.97 1.47
CA ASP A 67 28.84 10.67 0.03
C ASP A 67 27.80 9.60 -0.30
N LYS A 68 26.78 10.00 -1.09
CA LYS A 68 25.69 9.10 -1.52
C LYS A 68 26.16 8.04 -2.51
N GLY A 69 27.33 8.22 -3.13
CA GLY A 69 27.91 7.29 -4.10
C GLY A 69 28.73 6.16 -3.50
N ASP A 70 29.14 6.28 -2.23
CA ASP A 70 29.95 5.28 -1.53
C ASP A 70 29.08 4.36 -0.65
N PRO A 71 29.15 3.02 -0.79
CA PRO A 71 28.36 2.11 0.04
C PRO A 71 28.72 2.11 1.53
N LEU A 72 29.90 2.59 1.93
CA LEU A 72 30.37 2.59 3.32
C LEU A 72 30.04 3.90 4.06
N SER A 73 30.18 5.03 3.38
CA SER A 73 29.97 6.39 3.91
C SER A 73 28.68 6.57 4.73
N PRO A 74 27.49 6.06 4.31
CA PRO A 74 26.27 6.17 5.12
C PRO A 74 26.37 5.49 6.49
N PHE A 75 27.05 4.34 6.59
CA PHE A 75 27.19 3.62 7.86
C PHE A 75 28.16 4.32 8.81
N LEU A 76 29.25 4.90 8.27
CA LEU A 76 30.17 5.71 9.08
C LEU A 76 29.49 6.98 9.59
N PHE A 77 28.69 7.62 8.75
CA PHE A 77 27.89 8.77 9.16
C PHE A 77 26.94 8.44 10.31
N LEU A 78 26.28 7.26 10.29
CA LEU A 78 25.44 6.82 11.41
C LEU A 78 26.22 6.73 12.72
N ILE A 79 27.44 6.18 12.70
CA ILE A 79 28.29 6.06 13.89
C ILE A 79 28.67 7.44 14.43
N VAL A 80 28.99 8.40 13.56
CA VAL A 80 29.32 9.77 13.98
C VAL A 80 28.09 10.45 14.61
N VAL A 81 26.93 10.31 13.98
CA VAL A 81 25.67 10.90 14.47
C VAL A 81 25.15 10.22 15.75
N GLU A 82 25.55 8.97 16.02
CA GLU A 82 25.32 8.34 17.32
C GLU A 82 25.99 9.11 18.46
N GLY A 83 27.13 9.76 18.21
CA GLY A 83 27.76 10.67 19.16
C GLY A 83 26.85 11.85 19.53
N LEU A 84 26.07 12.36 18.58
CA LEU A 84 25.06 13.40 18.84
C LEU A 84 23.91 12.86 19.69
N ASN A 85 23.44 11.63 19.43
CA ASN A 85 22.46 10.95 20.30
C ASN A 85 23.00 10.83 21.74
N GLY A 86 24.25 10.40 21.91
CA GLY A 86 24.93 10.33 23.21
C GLY A 86 24.99 11.67 23.94
N MET A 87 25.34 12.77 23.24
CA MET A 87 25.36 14.12 23.82
C MET A 87 23.97 14.58 24.30
N VAL A 88 22.92 14.29 23.53
CA VAL A 88 21.54 14.65 23.89
C VAL A 88 21.07 13.84 25.10
N THR A 89 21.33 12.52 25.10
CA THR A 89 20.98 11.64 26.22
C THR A 89 21.67 12.07 27.51
N ALA A 90 22.98 12.36 27.45
CA ALA A 90 23.72 12.88 28.60
C ALA A 90 23.18 14.22 29.10
N ALA A 91 22.72 15.10 28.21
CA ALA A 91 22.08 16.37 28.60
C ALA A 91 20.73 16.17 29.30
N ILE A 92 19.96 15.15 28.89
CA ILE A 92 18.69 14.78 29.54
C ILE A 92 18.93 14.18 30.92
N GLU A 93 19.90 13.26 31.04
CA GLU A 93 20.28 12.64 32.33
C GLU A 93 20.71 13.71 33.35
N LYS A 94 21.48 14.71 32.89
CA LYS A 94 21.89 15.85 33.71
C LYS A 94 20.81 16.93 33.90
N GLN A 95 19.59 16.71 33.43
CA GLN A 95 18.47 17.68 33.48
C GLN A 95 18.76 19.03 32.81
N LEU A 96 19.75 19.09 31.91
CA LEU A 96 20.09 20.28 31.13
C LEU A 96 19.18 20.44 29.90
N TYR A 97 18.57 19.35 29.44
CA TYR A 97 17.65 19.34 28.31
C TYR A 97 16.38 18.55 28.64
N LYS A 98 15.22 19.15 28.39
CA LYS A 98 13.90 18.54 28.64
C LYS A 98 13.19 18.25 27.33
N GLY A 99 13.10 16.96 26.99
CA GLY A 99 12.30 16.48 25.86
C GLY A 99 10.79 16.57 26.10
N VAL A 100 9.99 16.13 25.13
CA VAL A 100 8.52 16.11 25.26
C VAL A 100 8.07 14.73 25.76
N LYS A 101 7.38 14.71 26.90
CA LYS A 101 6.77 13.49 27.46
C LYS A 101 5.45 13.13 26.75
N VAL A 102 5.35 11.90 26.26
CA VAL A 102 4.21 11.36 25.51
C VAL A 102 3.58 10.17 26.22
N GLY A 103 2.24 10.14 26.25
CA GLY A 103 1.47 9.00 26.75
C GLY A 103 1.28 8.98 28.26
N LYS A 104 0.89 7.81 28.79
CA LYS A 104 0.64 7.53 30.22
C LYS A 104 1.91 7.16 30.97
N ASP A 105 2.85 6.51 30.29
CA ASP A 105 4.15 6.11 30.86
C ASP A 105 5.21 7.22 30.73
N ASP A 106 4.79 8.43 30.30
CA ASP A 106 5.63 9.61 30.19
C ASP A 106 6.93 9.38 29.36
N ILE A 107 6.81 8.60 28.29
CA ILE A 107 7.92 8.32 27.36
C ILE A 107 8.47 9.65 26.83
N THR A 108 9.74 9.92 27.12
CA THR A 108 10.38 11.17 26.73
C THR A 108 10.91 11.06 25.30
N VAL A 109 10.38 11.88 24.40
CA VAL A 109 10.87 12.01 23.03
C VAL A 109 11.63 13.33 22.91
N SER A 110 12.95 13.24 22.74
CA SER A 110 13.85 14.38 22.64
C SER A 110 14.33 14.65 21.23
N HIS A 111 14.52 13.62 20.41
CA HIS A 111 14.97 13.76 19.04
C HIS A 111 14.64 12.54 18.19
N LEU A 112 14.60 12.76 16.87
CA LEU A 112 14.46 11.74 15.84
C LEU A 112 15.50 12.00 14.76
N GLN A 113 16.25 10.98 14.40
CA GLN A 113 17.28 11.07 13.37
C GLN A 113 16.91 10.18 12.19
N PHE A 114 16.99 10.75 10.99
CA PHE A 114 16.99 9.98 9.76
C PHE A 114 18.10 10.51 8.84
N ALA A 115 19.25 9.85 8.90
CA ALA A 115 20.43 10.28 8.16
C ALA A 115 20.73 11.77 8.41
N ASN A 116 20.71 12.61 7.39
CA ASN A 116 21.03 14.05 7.50
C ASN A 116 19.87 14.91 8.04
N ASP A 117 18.64 14.40 8.06
CA ASP A 117 17.50 15.13 8.62
C ASP A 117 17.35 14.75 10.10
N THR A 118 17.65 15.68 11.00
CA THR A 118 17.45 15.48 12.46
C THR A 118 16.38 16.45 12.97
N ILE A 119 15.47 15.95 13.81
CA ILE A 119 14.48 16.77 14.50
C ILE A 119 14.70 16.66 16.00
N PHE A 120 14.77 17.79 16.68
CA PHE A 120 14.73 17.89 18.13
C PHE A 120 13.35 18.34 18.61
N PHE A 121 12.92 17.78 19.72
CA PHE A 121 11.70 18.11 20.46
C PHE A 121 12.07 18.50 21.87
N GLY A 122 11.52 19.60 22.37
CA GLY A 122 11.71 19.99 23.76
C GLY A 122 10.64 20.93 24.25
N GLU A 123 10.60 21.12 25.57
CA GLU A 123 9.78 22.17 26.19
C GLU A 123 10.23 23.55 25.72
N ALA A 124 9.30 24.45 25.47
CA ALA A 124 9.59 25.79 24.95
C ALA A 124 10.10 26.72 26.06
N THR A 125 11.36 26.54 26.44
CA THR A 125 12.08 27.40 27.40
C THR A 125 13.39 27.91 26.80
N ASP A 126 13.86 29.05 27.28
CA ASP A 126 15.10 29.66 26.81
C ASP A 126 16.31 28.76 27.15
N GLU A 127 16.27 28.06 28.29
CA GLU A 127 17.31 27.11 28.73
C GLU A 127 17.42 25.93 27.77
N ASN A 128 16.29 25.36 27.34
CA ASN A 128 16.29 24.26 26.38
C ASN A 128 16.85 24.70 25.01
N ILE A 129 16.51 25.91 24.56
CA ILE A 129 17.05 26.48 23.32
C ILE A 129 18.56 26.73 23.44
N TRP A 130 19.03 27.17 24.61
CA TRP A 130 20.46 27.30 24.87
C TRP A 130 21.16 25.95 24.91
N ALA A 131 20.60 24.97 25.61
CA ALA A 131 21.13 23.61 25.70
C ALA A 131 21.27 22.98 24.31
N ILE A 132 20.24 23.08 23.45
CA ILE A 132 20.35 22.53 22.10
C ILE A 132 21.38 23.27 21.26
N LYS A 133 21.51 24.59 21.40
CA LYS A 133 22.56 25.37 20.73
C LYS A 133 23.95 24.86 21.13
N CYS A 134 24.18 24.63 22.43
CA CYS A 134 25.44 24.12 22.96
C CYS A 134 25.74 22.69 22.51
N ILE A 135 24.75 21.79 22.54
CA ILE A 135 24.90 20.40 22.06
C ILE A 135 25.30 20.40 20.59
N VAL A 136 24.54 21.14 19.78
CA VAL A 136 24.72 21.21 18.33
C VAL A 136 26.08 21.82 17.97
N ARG A 137 26.50 22.88 18.67
CA ARG A 137 27.81 23.52 18.46
C ARG A 137 28.96 22.62 18.91
N SER A 138 28.83 21.96 20.06
CA SER A 138 29.83 21.01 20.56
C SER A 138 30.00 19.86 19.59
N PHE A 139 28.90 19.32 19.05
CA PHE A 139 28.94 18.28 18.03
C PHE A 139 29.65 18.74 16.76
N GLU A 140 29.36 19.95 16.27
CA GLU A 140 30.04 20.53 15.10
C GLU A 140 31.56 20.63 15.31
N LEU A 141 32.00 21.04 16.51
CA LEU A 141 33.41 21.19 16.87
C LEU A 141 34.13 19.84 16.98
N VAL A 142 33.48 18.82 17.55
CA VAL A 142 34.08 17.50 17.77
C VAL A 142 34.07 16.65 16.50
N SER A 143 32.96 16.64 15.76
CA SER A 143 32.79 15.78 14.58
C SER A 143 33.31 16.41 13.28
N GLY A 144 33.46 17.73 13.24
CA GLY A 144 33.73 18.49 12.02
C GLY A 144 32.52 18.60 11.06
N LEU A 145 31.38 17.98 11.37
CA LEU A 145 30.17 18.07 10.54
C LEU A 145 29.49 19.43 10.71
N LYS A 146 29.46 20.20 9.62
CA LYS A 146 28.84 21.53 9.58
C LYS A 146 27.32 21.45 9.46
N ILE A 147 26.64 22.42 10.06
CA ILE A 147 25.19 22.52 10.06
C ILE A 147 24.76 23.64 9.14
N ASN A 148 23.77 23.34 8.30
CA ASN A 148 23.19 24.30 7.39
C ASN A 148 22.12 25.11 8.12
N TYR A 149 22.54 26.09 8.91
CA TYR A 149 21.65 26.98 9.65
C TYR A 149 20.61 27.68 8.76
N ALA A 150 20.94 28.00 7.51
CA ALA A 150 20.03 28.61 6.54
C ALA A 150 18.89 27.69 6.06
N LYS A 151 19.06 26.36 6.18
CA LYS A 151 18.03 25.34 5.89
C LYS A 151 17.37 24.80 7.15
N SER A 152 18.02 24.90 8.30
CA SER A 152 17.46 24.55 9.60
C SER A 152 16.25 25.42 9.94
N GLN A 153 15.28 24.83 10.63
CA GLN A 153 13.96 25.43 10.86
C GLN A 153 13.53 25.23 12.32
N LEU A 154 13.01 26.29 12.95
CA LEU A 154 12.39 26.25 14.27
C LEU A 154 10.88 26.46 14.16
N MET A 155 10.12 25.61 14.85
CA MET A 155 8.67 25.67 14.91
C MET A 155 8.21 25.63 16.38
N GLY A 156 7.14 26.35 16.71
CA GLY A 156 6.51 26.34 18.03
C GLY A 156 5.18 25.58 18.04
N VAL A 157 4.85 24.94 19.17
CA VAL A 157 3.57 24.29 19.42
C VAL A 157 2.98 24.85 20.72
N ASN A 158 1.82 25.51 20.61
CA ASN A 158 1.20 26.27 21.70
C ASN A 158 2.10 27.39 22.27
N VAL A 159 2.93 27.99 21.42
CA VAL A 159 3.83 29.09 21.79
C VAL A 159 3.52 30.29 20.91
N GLU A 160 3.69 31.49 21.46
CA GLU A 160 3.54 32.74 20.73
C GLU A 160 4.57 32.85 19.60
N GLU A 161 4.13 33.39 18.46
CA GLU A 161 4.98 33.54 17.28
C GLU A 161 6.23 34.38 17.55
N ALA A 162 6.10 35.42 18.37
CA ALA A 162 7.19 36.30 18.77
C ALA A 162 8.31 35.55 19.51
N TRP A 163 7.96 34.57 20.36
CA TRP A 163 8.96 33.76 21.04
C TRP A 163 9.70 32.86 20.05
N VAL A 164 8.98 32.25 19.10
CA VAL A 164 9.61 31.37 18.08
C VAL A 164 10.57 32.17 17.21
N GLU A 165 10.20 33.39 16.82
CA GLU A 165 11.06 34.27 16.02
C GLU A 165 12.32 34.68 16.79
N LYS A 166 12.19 35.10 18.05
CA LYS A 166 13.31 35.41 18.94
C LYS A 166 14.25 34.21 19.11
N MET A 167 13.72 33.01 19.31
CA MET A 167 14.52 31.79 19.47
C MET A 167 15.15 31.31 18.16
N ALA A 168 14.45 31.47 17.04
CA ALA A 168 14.99 31.16 15.72
C ALA A 168 16.22 32.03 15.40
N TYR A 169 16.15 33.33 15.74
CA TYR A 169 17.30 34.24 15.66
C TYR A 169 18.47 33.76 16.53
N ARG A 170 18.22 33.37 17.79
CA ARG A 170 19.27 32.84 18.67
C ARG A 170 19.93 31.56 18.16
N LEU A 171 19.21 30.73 17.42
CA LEU A 171 19.70 29.50 16.79
C LEU A 171 20.26 29.72 15.37
N TYR A 172 20.26 30.96 14.87
CA TYR A 172 20.65 31.30 13.50
C TYR A 172 19.83 30.57 12.40
N CYS A 173 18.58 30.21 12.69
CA CYS A 173 17.75 29.41 11.81
C CYS A 173 16.46 30.13 11.39
N LYS A 174 15.71 29.53 10.45
CA LYS A 174 14.47 30.12 9.96
C LYS A 174 13.28 29.72 10.83
N ARG A 175 12.42 30.68 11.17
CA ARG A 175 11.09 30.38 11.70
C ARG A 175 10.29 29.59 10.63
N LYS A 176 9.50 28.61 11.09
CA LYS A 176 8.48 27.96 10.27
C LYS A 176 7.23 27.62 11.08
N ASP A 177 6.10 27.52 10.41
CA ASP A 177 4.83 27.13 11.04
C ASP A 177 4.46 25.67 10.73
N LEU A 178 3.55 25.12 11.54
CA LEU A 178 2.92 23.83 11.26
C LEU A 178 1.79 24.02 10.22
N PRO A 179 1.64 23.10 9.24
CA PRO A 179 2.43 21.89 9.01
C PRO A 179 3.73 22.11 8.24
N PHE A 180 4.72 21.25 8.45
CA PHE A 180 6.01 21.26 7.73
C PHE A 180 6.34 19.91 7.10
N LYS A 181 7.29 19.87 6.16
CA LYS A 181 7.69 18.65 5.46
C LYS A 181 8.91 17.99 6.11
N TYR A 182 8.75 16.73 6.52
CA TYR A 182 9.81 15.86 7.02
C TYR A 182 9.82 14.56 6.23
N LEU A 183 10.96 14.21 5.62
CA LEU A 183 11.12 12.97 4.86
C LEU A 183 10.09 12.76 3.74
N GLY A 184 9.55 13.84 3.19
CA GLY A 184 8.47 13.78 2.20
C GLY A 184 7.06 13.89 2.77
N ILE A 185 6.88 13.68 4.07
CA ILE A 185 5.60 13.63 4.77
C ILE A 185 5.28 15.00 5.40
N PRO A 186 4.07 15.55 5.19
CA PRO A 186 3.64 16.74 5.91
C PRO A 186 3.24 16.38 7.34
N ILE A 187 3.90 17.01 8.33
CA ILE A 187 3.75 16.75 9.76
C ILE A 187 2.98 17.88 10.42
N GLY A 188 2.09 17.55 11.36
CA GLY A 188 1.33 18.50 12.16
C GLY A 188 0.10 19.08 11.45
N GLY A 189 -0.23 18.59 10.26
CA GLY A 189 -1.36 19.00 9.43
C GLY A 189 -2.52 18.00 9.48
N ASN A 190 -3.67 18.41 8.94
CA ASN A 190 -4.85 17.55 8.84
C ASN A 190 -4.89 16.83 7.49
N HIS A 191 -4.51 15.55 7.50
CA HIS A 191 -4.45 14.69 6.29
C HIS A 191 -5.81 14.33 5.70
N ARG A 192 -6.91 14.55 6.44
CA ARG A 192 -8.27 14.36 5.91
C ARG A 192 -8.70 15.49 4.98
N ARG A 193 -7.98 16.62 4.95
CA ARG A 193 -8.25 17.74 4.05
C ARG A 193 -7.53 17.55 2.71
N ILE A 194 -8.24 17.77 1.61
CA ILE A 194 -7.68 17.69 0.24
C ILE A 194 -6.47 18.64 0.08
N ALA A 195 -6.50 19.82 0.73
CA ALA A 195 -5.42 20.79 0.70
C ALA A 195 -4.04 20.21 1.09
N MET A 196 -3.97 19.28 2.05
CA MET A 196 -2.71 18.65 2.45
C MET A 196 -2.07 17.82 1.33
N TRP A 197 -2.88 17.32 0.38
CA TRP A 197 -2.44 16.49 -0.73
C TRP A 197 -2.07 17.29 -1.98
N GLN A 198 -2.36 18.60 -2.03
CA GLN A 198 -2.04 19.46 -3.17
C GLN A 198 -0.54 19.46 -3.49
N ASN A 199 0.33 19.51 -2.47
CA ASN A 199 1.78 19.45 -2.62
C ASN A 199 2.26 18.15 -3.30
N LEU A 200 1.60 17.02 -3.02
CA LEU A 200 1.89 15.76 -3.70
C LEU A 200 1.46 15.84 -5.17
N MET A 201 0.26 16.37 -5.44
CA MET A 201 -0.25 16.54 -6.79
C MET A 201 0.64 17.45 -7.63
N GLU A 202 1.14 18.55 -7.07
CA GLU A 202 2.11 19.43 -7.71
C GLU A 202 3.44 18.71 -7.98
N SER A 203 3.93 17.93 -7.03
CA SER A 203 5.15 17.12 -7.22
C SER A 203 5.01 16.11 -8.36
N VAL A 204 3.85 15.46 -8.45
CA VAL A 204 3.52 14.55 -9.55
C VAL A 204 3.41 15.30 -10.88
N LYS A 205 2.70 16.45 -10.91
CA LYS A 205 2.58 17.31 -12.10
C LYS A 205 3.95 17.78 -12.59
N LYS A 206 4.83 18.23 -11.70
CA LYS A 206 6.19 18.70 -12.02
C LYS A 206 7.05 17.57 -12.61
N LYS A 207 6.92 16.34 -12.10
CA LYS A 207 7.61 15.17 -12.67
C LYS A 207 7.03 14.71 -14.00
N LEU A 208 5.72 14.91 -14.20
CA LEU A 208 5.03 14.61 -15.46
C LEU A 208 5.30 15.63 -16.57
N ALA A 209 5.54 16.91 -16.22
CA ALA A 209 5.67 17.99 -17.20
C ALA A 209 6.73 17.71 -18.29
N PRO A 210 7.96 17.24 -17.95
CA PRO A 210 8.97 16.90 -18.97
C PRO A 210 8.58 15.75 -19.90
N TRP A 211 7.61 14.92 -19.52
CA TRP A 211 7.20 13.75 -20.31
C TRP A 211 6.07 14.05 -21.29
N LYS A 212 5.36 15.18 -21.13
CA LYS A 212 4.31 15.61 -22.08
C LYS A 212 4.87 15.85 -23.48
N GLY A 213 6.11 16.35 -23.59
CA GLY A 213 6.78 16.63 -24.87
C GLY A 213 7.61 15.49 -25.45
N ARG A 214 7.70 14.33 -24.78
CA ARG A 214 8.43 13.16 -25.32
C ARG A 214 7.44 12.26 -26.04
N ASN A 215 7.78 11.81 -27.25
CA ASN A 215 7.05 10.78 -28.00
C ASN A 215 7.21 9.39 -27.33
N LEU A 216 6.80 9.28 -26.07
CA LEU A 216 6.80 8.06 -25.29
C LEU A 216 5.65 7.18 -25.76
N SER A 217 5.98 5.95 -26.18
CA SER A 217 5.00 4.91 -26.39
C SER A 217 4.18 4.68 -25.11
N PHE A 218 2.97 4.14 -25.26
CA PHE A 218 2.11 3.84 -24.12
C PHE A 218 2.81 2.92 -23.09
N GLY A 219 3.52 1.90 -23.57
CA GLY A 219 4.35 1.04 -22.71
C GLY A 219 5.44 1.82 -21.98
N GLY A 220 6.14 2.74 -22.65
CA GLY A 220 7.12 3.62 -22.03
C GLY A 220 6.52 4.52 -20.94
N ARG A 221 5.30 5.06 -21.17
CA ARG A 221 4.57 5.85 -20.17
C ARG A 221 4.22 5.02 -18.93
N ILE A 222 3.75 3.78 -19.11
CA ILE A 222 3.47 2.86 -17.99
C ILE A 222 4.75 2.52 -17.23
N THR A 223 5.84 2.18 -17.92
CA THR A 223 7.12 1.85 -17.28
C THR A 223 7.64 3.01 -16.44
N ILE A 224 7.58 4.23 -16.97
CA ILE A 224 7.99 5.44 -16.26
C ILE A 224 7.06 5.72 -15.08
N PHE A 225 5.74 5.59 -15.27
CA PHE A 225 4.78 5.74 -14.17
C PHE A 225 5.09 4.77 -13.03
N ASN A 226 5.28 3.48 -13.34
CA ASN A 226 5.54 2.44 -12.36
C ASN A 226 6.90 2.58 -11.67
N SER A 227 7.91 3.12 -12.36
CA SER A 227 9.27 3.27 -11.80
C SER A 227 9.48 4.58 -11.04
N VAL A 228 8.78 5.66 -11.42
CA VAL A 228 9.07 7.02 -10.91
C VAL A 228 7.89 7.64 -10.15
N LEU A 229 6.67 7.50 -10.65
CA LEU A 229 5.52 8.22 -10.09
C LEU A 229 4.77 7.43 -9.02
N SER A 230 4.62 6.12 -9.20
CA SER A 230 3.84 5.25 -8.33
C SER A 230 4.32 5.31 -6.87
N SER A 231 5.63 5.44 -6.66
CA SER A 231 6.26 5.42 -5.34
C SER A 231 5.89 6.63 -4.47
N LEU A 232 5.63 7.81 -5.07
CA LEU A 232 5.31 9.04 -4.34
C LEU A 232 3.96 8.96 -3.59
N PRO A 233 2.82 8.71 -4.27
CA PRO A 233 1.55 8.54 -3.59
C PRO A 233 1.56 7.27 -2.74
N MET A 234 2.20 6.18 -3.18
CA MET A 234 2.28 4.94 -2.39
C MET A 234 2.91 5.17 -1.01
N PHE A 235 3.97 5.97 -0.95
CA PHE A 235 4.63 6.29 0.30
C PHE A 235 3.69 7.06 1.24
N LEU A 236 3.01 8.10 0.75
CA LEU A 236 2.08 8.88 1.58
C LEU A 236 0.83 8.09 1.98
N MET A 237 0.28 7.29 1.06
CA MET A 237 -0.84 6.36 1.30
C MET A 237 -0.47 5.20 2.24
N SER A 238 0.82 4.97 2.52
CA SER A 238 1.23 4.01 3.55
C SER A 238 1.18 4.59 4.96
N VAL A 239 1.02 5.91 5.09
CA VAL A 239 0.98 6.63 6.36
C VAL A 239 -0.39 7.23 6.63
N TYR A 240 -1.09 7.75 5.62
CA TYR A 240 -2.39 8.41 5.78
C TYR A 240 -3.49 7.76 4.97
N LEU A 241 -4.71 7.77 5.52
CA LEU A 241 -5.90 7.39 4.79
C LEU A 241 -6.29 8.49 3.80
N LEU A 242 -6.68 8.10 2.59
CA LEU A 242 -7.14 9.05 1.58
C LEU A 242 -8.50 9.67 1.99
N PRO A 243 -8.72 10.96 1.71
CA PRO A 243 -10.01 11.61 1.94
C PRO A 243 -11.17 10.92 1.19
N LYS A 244 -12.38 11.00 1.78
CA LYS A 244 -13.64 10.53 1.15
C LYS A 244 -13.88 11.30 -0.15
N GLY A 245 -13.45 10.73 -1.28
CA GLY A 245 -13.47 11.37 -2.60
C GLY A 245 -12.56 10.66 -3.61
N VAL A 246 -11.52 9.98 -3.13
CA VAL A 246 -10.61 9.16 -3.97
C VAL A 246 -10.98 7.68 -3.84
N ARG A 247 -12.13 7.28 -4.42
CA ARG A 247 -12.72 5.93 -4.19
C ARG A 247 -11.92 4.79 -4.80
N GLU A 248 -11.40 4.95 -6.03
CA GLU A 248 -10.77 3.85 -6.77
C GLU A 248 -9.50 3.28 -6.10
N MET A 249 -8.74 4.13 -5.39
CA MET A 249 -7.50 3.73 -4.72
C MET A 249 -7.71 3.35 -3.24
N ARG A 250 -8.94 3.42 -2.74
CA ARG A 250 -9.22 3.26 -1.30
C ARG A 250 -8.88 1.87 -0.80
N LYS A 251 -9.27 0.81 -1.52
CA LYS A 251 -8.94 -0.58 -1.18
C LYS A 251 -7.41 -0.81 -1.14
N PHE A 252 -6.66 -0.17 -2.03
CA PHE A 252 -5.20 -0.23 -2.03
C PHE A 252 -4.58 0.54 -0.86
N ASN A 253 -5.10 1.71 -0.53
CA ASN A 253 -4.68 2.50 0.63
C ASN A 253 -5.01 1.80 1.96
N LEU A 254 -6.17 1.15 2.08
CA LEU A 254 -6.51 0.30 3.23
C LEU A 254 -5.51 -0.85 3.40
N ALA A 255 -5.18 -1.55 2.30
CA ALA A 255 -4.17 -2.61 2.32
C ALA A 255 -2.74 -2.11 2.63
N LEU A 256 -2.42 -0.86 2.34
CA LEU A 256 -1.15 -0.24 2.73
C LEU A 256 -1.15 0.13 4.22
N MET A 257 -2.23 0.73 4.72
CA MET A 257 -2.40 1.13 6.11
C MET A 257 -2.47 -0.06 7.06
N GLY A 258 -3.04 -1.19 6.63
CA GLY A 258 -3.07 -2.41 7.44
C GLY A 258 -1.69 -2.99 7.77
N LYS A 259 -0.61 -2.51 7.11
CA LYS A 259 0.77 -2.81 7.54
C LYS A 259 1.01 -2.40 8.99
N TRP A 260 0.41 -1.31 9.47
CA TRP A 260 0.59 -0.85 10.84
C TRP A 260 0.01 -1.85 11.85
N TRP A 261 -1.15 -2.47 11.56
CA TRP A 261 -1.67 -3.58 12.36
C TRP A 261 -0.71 -4.77 12.35
N GLY A 262 -0.20 -5.14 11.17
CA GLY A 262 0.79 -6.22 11.05
C GLY A 262 2.10 -5.96 11.79
N ARG A 263 2.42 -4.70 12.10
CA ARG A 263 3.60 -4.32 12.88
C ARG A 263 3.32 -4.31 14.38
N LEU A 264 2.18 -3.74 14.79
CA LEU A 264 1.69 -3.83 16.17
C LEU A 264 1.59 -5.29 16.62
N ALA A 265 1.10 -6.15 15.74
CA ALA A 265 1.00 -7.59 15.96
C ALA A 265 2.33 -8.31 16.20
N ARG A 266 3.45 -7.77 15.69
CA ARG A 266 4.80 -8.33 15.88
C ARG A 266 5.54 -7.77 17.09
N LYS A 267 5.01 -6.73 17.76
CA LYS A 267 5.71 -5.98 18.81
C LYS A 267 7.11 -5.56 18.36
N ASP A 268 7.19 -4.75 17.30
CA ASP A 268 8.46 -4.15 16.87
C ASP A 268 9.02 -3.32 18.03
N GLN A 269 10.15 -3.72 18.63
CA GLN A 269 10.75 -3.06 19.82
C GLN A 269 11.28 -1.63 19.58
N GLY A 270 10.87 -0.96 18.51
CA GLY A 270 11.29 0.40 18.18
C GLY A 270 10.58 1.46 19.01
N LEU A 271 11.16 2.67 19.03
CA LEU A 271 10.60 3.83 19.74
C LEU A 271 9.14 4.14 19.36
N TRP A 272 8.76 3.90 18.10
CA TRP A 272 7.38 4.16 17.65
C TRP A 272 6.36 3.27 18.38
N ASP A 273 6.68 2.00 18.62
CA ASP A 273 5.81 1.06 19.31
C ASP A 273 5.68 1.46 20.78
N LYS A 274 6.79 1.85 21.43
CA LYS A 274 6.78 2.39 22.80
C LYS A 274 5.91 3.65 22.92
N VAL A 275 6.02 4.58 21.98
CA VAL A 275 5.22 5.82 21.96
C VAL A 275 3.72 5.51 21.79
N ILE A 276 3.38 4.62 20.86
CA ILE A 276 1.98 4.22 20.61
C ILE A 276 1.41 3.44 21.79
N ALA A 277 2.15 2.47 22.31
CA ALA A 277 1.81 1.70 23.50
C ALA A 277 1.59 2.61 24.71
N SER A 278 2.44 3.63 24.89
CA SER A 278 2.28 4.54 26.01
C SER A 278 1.08 5.48 25.86
N LYS A 279 0.80 5.93 24.64
CA LYS A 279 -0.29 6.89 24.37
C LYS A 279 -1.66 6.23 24.35
N TYR A 280 -1.76 5.06 23.74
CA TYR A 280 -3.03 4.38 23.47
C TYR A 280 -3.18 3.06 24.21
N GLY A 281 -2.07 2.47 24.63
CA GLY A 281 -2.10 1.25 25.42
C GLY A 281 -2.37 1.48 26.91
N GLY A 282 -2.43 0.34 27.59
CA GLY A 282 -2.34 0.21 29.04
C GLY A 282 -1.23 -0.79 29.37
N SER A 283 -0.65 -0.68 30.55
CA SER A 283 0.37 -1.58 31.09
C SER A 283 -0.12 -3.04 31.05
N GLY A 284 0.23 -3.78 29.98
CA GLY A 284 -0.14 -5.19 29.79
C GLY A 284 -1.36 -5.49 28.91
N GLY A 285 -1.94 -4.49 28.23
CA GLY A 285 -3.06 -4.68 27.30
C GLY A 285 -2.66 -5.26 25.93
N HIS A 286 -3.60 -5.88 25.24
CA HIS A 286 -3.38 -6.41 23.89
C HIS A 286 -3.41 -5.29 22.83
N TRP A 287 -2.62 -5.37 21.76
CA TRP A 287 -2.58 -4.32 20.73
C TRP A 287 -3.92 -4.12 19.99
N LEU A 288 -4.72 -5.19 19.83
CA LEU A 288 -6.08 -5.10 19.29
C LEU A 288 -7.01 -4.38 20.23
N ASP A 289 -6.85 -4.54 21.55
CA ASP A 289 -7.63 -3.77 22.53
C ASP A 289 -7.33 -2.29 22.40
N TRP A 290 -6.05 -1.90 22.24
CA TRP A 290 -5.68 -0.49 22.04
C TRP A 290 -6.34 0.11 20.80
N VAL A 291 -6.46 -0.69 19.75
CA VAL A 291 -7.09 -0.32 18.48
C VAL A 291 -8.62 -0.25 18.63
N ARG A 292 -9.23 -1.18 19.36
CA ARG A 292 -10.68 -1.26 19.64
C ARG A 292 -11.14 -0.16 20.59
N GLU A 293 -10.41 0.07 21.67
CA GLU A 293 -10.67 1.10 22.69
C GLU A 293 -10.27 2.50 22.21
N GLY A 294 -9.27 2.59 21.32
CA GLY A 294 -8.82 3.83 20.69
C GLY A 294 -9.77 4.36 19.61
N TRP A 295 -10.92 3.72 19.38
CA TRP A 295 -11.90 4.16 18.40
C TRP A 295 -12.43 5.56 18.73
N GLY A 296 -12.11 6.53 17.85
CA GLY A 296 -12.58 7.92 17.99
C GLY A 296 -11.76 8.81 18.94
N ILE A 297 -10.84 8.24 19.71
CA ILE A 297 -9.98 8.94 20.69
C ILE A 297 -8.54 8.94 20.18
N GLY A 298 -7.82 10.06 20.35
CA GLY A 298 -6.42 10.16 19.94
C GLY A 298 -6.17 11.02 18.70
N SER A 299 -5.00 10.83 18.08
CA SER A 299 -4.54 11.60 16.94
C SER A 299 -5.36 11.24 15.71
N LEU A 300 -5.37 12.12 14.70
CA LEU A 300 -6.03 11.80 13.43
C LEU A 300 -5.49 10.53 12.78
N TRP A 301 -4.18 10.28 12.93
CA TRP A 301 -3.55 9.07 12.41
C TRP A 301 -4.01 7.82 13.17
N TRP A 302 -4.05 7.84 14.49
CA TRP A 302 -4.52 6.70 15.28
C TRP A 302 -5.98 6.38 15.02
N LYS A 303 -6.83 7.42 14.89
CA LYS A 303 -8.24 7.23 14.49
C LYS A 303 -8.37 6.52 13.15
N ASP A 304 -7.50 6.84 12.19
CA ASP A 304 -7.50 6.20 10.87
C ASP A 304 -7.02 4.74 10.94
N VAL A 305 -6.01 4.45 11.75
CA VAL A 305 -5.51 3.08 11.99
C VAL A 305 -6.56 2.23 12.73
N GLY A 306 -7.24 2.80 13.72
CA GLY A 306 -8.30 2.14 14.48
C GLY A 306 -9.50 1.78 13.61
N CYS A 307 -9.90 2.67 12.70
CA CYS A 307 -11.11 2.46 11.90
C CYS A 307 -10.94 1.58 10.67
N LEU A 308 -9.72 1.16 10.30
CA LEU A 308 -9.46 0.37 9.08
C LEU A 308 -10.41 -0.82 8.88
N ASN A 309 -10.82 -1.45 9.99
CA ASN A 309 -11.69 -2.62 9.99
C ASN A 309 -13.15 -2.30 9.59
N ASN A 310 -13.59 -1.05 9.74
CA ASN A 310 -14.98 -0.62 9.54
C ASN A 310 -15.09 0.50 8.47
N VAL A 311 -13.99 0.80 7.77
CA VAL A 311 -13.96 1.84 6.73
C VAL A 311 -14.48 1.33 5.38
N ASP A 312 -14.39 0.02 5.15
CA ASP A 312 -14.95 -0.64 3.97
C ASP A 312 -16.38 -1.10 4.28
N GLU A 313 -17.36 -0.53 3.58
CA GLU A 313 -18.78 -0.84 3.77
C GLU A 313 -19.15 -2.27 3.34
N GLU A 314 -18.36 -2.87 2.44
CA GLU A 314 -18.60 -4.23 1.92
C GLU A 314 -17.96 -5.31 2.80
N LYS A 315 -16.91 -4.96 3.56
CA LYS A 315 -16.10 -5.91 4.33
C LYS A 315 -15.76 -5.34 5.70
N VAL A 316 -16.73 -5.31 6.61
CA VAL A 316 -16.47 -5.01 8.02
C VAL A 316 -15.75 -6.21 8.65
N GLY A 317 -14.74 -5.99 9.48
CA GLY A 317 -14.10 -7.10 10.22
C GLY A 317 -12.89 -7.75 9.54
N TRP A 318 -12.58 -7.40 8.29
CA TRP A 318 -11.58 -8.09 7.46
C TRP A 318 -10.17 -8.18 8.06
N LEU A 319 -9.75 -7.20 8.89
CA LEU A 319 -8.45 -7.25 9.57
C LEU A 319 -8.51 -8.18 10.77
N THR A 320 -9.55 -8.06 11.59
CA THR A 320 -9.73 -8.91 12.78
C THR A 320 -9.94 -10.37 12.43
N GLU A 321 -10.58 -10.65 11.30
CA GLU A 321 -10.75 -12.01 10.77
C GLU A 321 -9.44 -12.57 10.21
N GLY A 322 -8.69 -11.76 9.46
CA GLY A 322 -7.45 -12.21 8.82
C GLY A 322 -6.27 -12.38 9.77
N PHE A 323 -6.28 -11.74 10.94
CA PHE A 323 -5.29 -11.94 11.99
C PHE A 323 -5.76 -13.02 12.98
N LYS A 324 -5.07 -14.16 12.99
CA LYS A 324 -5.32 -15.26 13.93
C LYS A 324 -4.25 -15.28 15.01
N LEU A 325 -4.69 -15.36 16.26
CA LEU A 325 -3.81 -15.51 17.42
C LEU A 325 -3.37 -16.96 17.56
N LYS A 326 -2.08 -17.16 17.74
CA LYS A 326 -1.51 -18.44 18.16
C LYS A 326 -1.04 -18.30 19.61
N LEU A 327 -1.72 -19.01 20.51
CA LEU A 327 -1.42 -19.02 21.94
C LEU A 327 -0.02 -19.60 22.18
N GLY A 328 0.79 -18.89 22.96
CA GLY A 328 2.10 -19.29 23.44
C GLY A 328 2.07 -19.38 24.97
N ASP A 329 2.73 -18.43 25.64
CA ASP A 329 2.83 -18.33 27.09
C ASP A 329 1.59 -17.72 27.75
N GLY A 330 0.66 -17.19 26.95
CA GLY A 330 -0.62 -16.68 27.42
C GLY A 330 -0.53 -15.41 28.28
N LYS A 331 0.64 -14.76 28.37
CA LYS A 331 0.81 -13.52 29.16
C LYS A 331 0.13 -12.33 28.50
N GLY A 332 0.06 -12.32 27.16
CA GLY A 332 -0.52 -11.23 26.39
C GLY A 332 -2.02 -11.38 26.11
N VAL A 333 -2.59 -12.55 26.37
CA VAL A 333 -3.91 -12.97 25.83
C VAL A 333 -4.96 -13.01 26.93
N SER A 334 -6.08 -12.31 26.73
CA SER A 334 -7.28 -12.40 27.57
C SER A 334 -7.95 -13.76 27.35
N PHE A 335 -8.27 -14.46 28.44
CA PHE A 335 -8.95 -15.76 28.33
C PHE A 335 -10.34 -15.61 27.70
N TRP A 336 -11.13 -14.63 28.11
CA TRP A 336 -12.51 -14.51 27.66
C TRP A 336 -12.68 -13.68 26.37
N ARG A 337 -11.89 -12.61 26.19
CA ARG A 337 -12.16 -11.59 25.17
C ARG A 337 -11.36 -11.74 23.87
N ASP A 338 -10.28 -12.53 23.89
CA ASP A 338 -9.47 -12.78 22.70
C ASP A 338 -9.91 -14.05 21.97
N ASN A 339 -9.89 -14.01 20.63
CA ASN A 339 -10.16 -15.18 19.80
C ASN A 339 -8.89 -16.05 19.66
N TRP A 340 -8.44 -16.65 20.76
CA TRP A 340 -7.35 -17.63 20.76
C TRP A 340 -7.83 -19.05 20.44
N GLY A 341 -9.13 -19.31 20.52
CA GLY A 341 -9.77 -20.59 20.21
C GLY A 341 -10.26 -20.75 18.76
N GLY A 342 -9.96 -19.81 17.86
CA GLY A 342 -10.21 -19.88 16.41
C GLY A 342 -11.64 -19.54 15.94
N GLU A 343 -12.64 -19.73 16.81
CA GLU A 343 -14.08 -19.68 16.49
C GLU A 343 -14.81 -18.45 17.05
N GLY A 344 -14.08 -17.46 17.57
CA GLY A 344 -14.64 -16.28 18.24
C GLY A 344 -14.08 -16.12 19.65
N ASP A 345 -14.38 -14.99 20.29
CA ASP A 345 -14.06 -14.82 21.70
C ASP A 345 -15.00 -15.67 22.58
N LEU A 346 -14.45 -16.21 23.67
CA LEU A 346 -15.20 -17.12 24.56
C LEU A 346 -16.34 -16.41 25.30
N ALA A 347 -16.24 -15.08 25.49
CA ALA A 347 -17.27 -14.28 26.14
C ALA A 347 -18.58 -14.26 25.34
N ASN A 348 -18.49 -14.13 24.02
CA ASN A 348 -19.64 -14.16 23.13
C ASN A 348 -20.16 -15.58 22.88
N LEU A 349 -19.28 -16.58 22.87
CA LEU A 349 -19.67 -17.98 22.72
C LEU A 349 -20.35 -18.54 23.97
N PHE A 350 -19.90 -18.14 25.16
CA PHE A 350 -20.40 -18.63 26.45
C PHE A 350 -20.78 -17.44 27.38
N PRO A 351 -21.78 -16.62 27.03
CA PRO A 351 -22.08 -15.38 27.75
C PRO A 351 -22.55 -15.62 29.20
N ARG A 352 -23.20 -16.76 29.46
CA ARG A 352 -23.63 -17.15 30.81
C ARG A 352 -22.43 -17.47 31.71
N LEU A 353 -21.54 -18.33 31.24
CA LEU A 353 -20.30 -18.68 31.96
C LEU A 353 -19.40 -17.46 32.15
N TYR A 354 -19.26 -16.61 31.12
CA TYR A 354 -18.54 -15.35 31.24
C TYR A 354 -19.10 -14.48 32.37
N ASN A 355 -20.43 -14.39 32.49
CA ASN A 355 -21.06 -13.62 33.55
C ASN A 355 -20.79 -14.18 34.96
N LEU A 356 -20.70 -15.49 35.09
CA LEU A 356 -20.43 -16.21 36.34
C LEU A 356 -18.94 -16.30 36.69
N SER A 357 -18.03 -16.11 35.72
CA SER A 357 -16.60 -16.18 35.97
C SER A 357 -16.13 -15.09 36.94
N THR A 358 -15.26 -15.47 37.89
CA THR A 358 -14.55 -14.51 38.76
C THR A 358 -13.36 -13.87 38.01
N GLY A 359 -12.81 -14.55 37.01
CA GLY A 359 -11.63 -14.17 36.24
C GLY A 359 -11.90 -13.47 34.90
N LYS A 360 -12.89 -12.58 34.82
CA LYS A 360 -13.30 -11.96 33.52
C LYS A 360 -12.17 -11.23 32.79
N GLU A 361 -11.27 -10.60 33.54
CA GLU A 361 -10.12 -9.84 33.03
C GLU A 361 -8.78 -10.59 33.14
N LYS A 362 -8.80 -11.86 33.62
CA LYS A 362 -7.58 -12.66 33.76
C LYS A 362 -7.02 -13.06 32.39
N LYS A 363 -5.70 -13.12 32.30
CA LYS A 363 -4.97 -13.63 31.13
C LYS A 363 -4.98 -15.15 31.10
N CYS A 364 -4.75 -15.76 29.93
CA CYS A 364 -4.72 -17.22 29.79
C CYS A 364 -3.75 -17.89 30.76
N CYS A 365 -2.57 -17.30 30.98
CA CYS A 365 -1.58 -17.82 31.93
C CYS A 365 -1.98 -17.72 33.41
N GLN A 366 -3.07 -17.02 33.72
CA GLN A 366 -3.59 -16.84 35.09
C GLN A 366 -4.83 -17.70 35.35
N MET A 367 -5.31 -18.43 34.34
CA MET A 367 -6.54 -19.22 34.39
C MET A 367 -6.27 -20.72 34.61
N GLY A 368 -5.08 -21.07 35.07
CA GLY A 368 -4.66 -22.45 35.25
C GLY A 368 -3.29 -22.56 35.90
N ASN A 369 -2.90 -23.80 36.19
CA ASN A 369 -1.60 -24.16 36.74
C ASN A 369 -0.97 -25.27 35.90
N GLU A 370 0.34 -25.42 35.98
CA GLU A 370 1.03 -26.56 35.39
C GLU A 370 1.11 -27.69 36.42
N GLU A 371 0.53 -28.83 36.08
CA GLU A 371 0.56 -30.07 36.86
C GLU A 371 1.11 -31.18 35.95
N ASP A 372 2.14 -31.91 36.40
CA ASP A 372 2.78 -33.01 35.66
C ASP A 372 3.22 -32.67 34.22
N GLY A 373 3.65 -31.43 33.98
CA GLY A 373 4.06 -30.95 32.66
C GLY A 373 2.91 -30.70 31.68
N MET A 374 1.66 -30.73 32.16
CA MET A 374 0.47 -30.35 31.40
C MET A 374 -0.20 -29.13 32.03
N TRP A 375 -0.70 -28.24 31.18
CA TRP A 375 -1.47 -27.09 31.64
C TRP A 375 -2.88 -27.53 32.02
N ARG A 376 -3.29 -27.26 33.26
CA ARG A 376 -4.64 -27.55 33.77
C ARG A 376 -5.38 -26.24 34.00
N TRP A 377 -6.52 -26.08 33.30
CA TRP A 377 -7.37 -24.92 33.44
C TRP A 377 -8.17 -24.97 34.74
N ASN A 378 -8.13 -23.89 35.51
CA ASN A 378 -8.82 -23.72 36.79
C ASN A 378 -9.84 -22.58 36.66
N LEU A 379 -11.06 -22.93 36.23
CA LEU A 379 -12.15 -21.98 36.05
C LEU A 379 -12.92 -21.81 37.37
N GLU A 380 -12.86 -20.60 37.93
CA GLU A 380 -13.57 -20.23 39.15
C GLU A 380 -14.89 -19.49 38.84
N TRP A 381 -15.95 -19.89 39.55
CA TRP A 381 -17.30 -19.36 39.38
C TRP A 381 -17.78 -18.64 40.64
N ARG A 382 -18.55 -17.56 40.49
CA ARG A 382 -19.12 -16.78 41.60
C ARG A 382 -20.12 -17.56 42.47
N ARG A 383 -20.69 -18.63 41.93
CA ARG A 383 -21.60 -19.57 42.61
C ARG A 383 -21.49 -20.96 42.00
N ALA A 384 -22.06 -21.96 42.67
CA ALA A 384 -22.23 -23.28 42.08
C ALA A 384 -23.05 -23.19 40.78
N LEU A 385 -22.61 -23.91 39.74
CA LEU A 385 -23.29 -23.99 38.46
C LEU A 385 -24.58 -24.81 38.60
N PHE A 386 -25.62 -24.44 37.84
CA PHE A 386 -26.79 -25.28 37.64
C PHE A 386 -26.51 -26.39 36.61
N ASP A 387 -27.39 -27.38 36.48
CA ASP A 387 -27.14 -28.54 35.61
C ASP A 387 -26.98 -28.16 34.13
N TRP A 388 -27.81 -27.23 33.63
CA TRP A 388 -27.65 -26.71 32.26
C TRP A 388 -26.38 -25.86 32.07
N GLU A 389 -25.86 -25.22 33.13
CA GLU A 389 -24.58 -24.49 33.08
C GLU A 389 -23.38 -25.44 33.18
N ARG A 390 -23.53 -26.61 33.83
CA ARG A 390 -22.51 -27.66 33.85
C ARG A 390 -22.28 -28.25 32.46
N GLU A 391 -23.35 -28.43 31.68
CA GLU A 391 -23.26 -28.87 30.29
C GLU A 391 -22.47 -27.86 29.42
N GLU A 392 -22.81 -26.56 29.50
CA GLU A 392 -22.05 -25.49 28.83
C GLU A 392 -20.59 -25.45 29.29
N ALA A 393 -20.33 -25.61 30.59
CA ALA A 393 -18.97 -25.61 31.14
C ALA A 393 -18.15 -26.82 30.69
N ALA A 394 -18.77 -28.00 30.54
CA ALA A 394 -18.12 -29.19 30.00
C ALA A 394 -17.77 -29.03 28.51
N GLU A 395 -18.59 -28.32 27.74
CA GLU A 395 -18.27 -27.95 26.36
C GLU A 395 -17.08 -26.98 26.29
N LEU A 396 -17.10 -25.94 27.12
CA LEU A 396 -15.96 -25.02 27.25
C LEU A 396 -14.68 -25.77 27.62
N GLN A 397 -14.75 -26.68 28.60
CA GLN A 397 -13.60 -27.46 29.07
C GLN A 397 -13.00 -28.32 27.95
N ARG A 398 -13.83 -29.05 27.20
CA ARG A 398 -13.38 -29.83 26.02
C ARG A 398 -12.67 -28.96 24.98
N LYS A 399 -13.14 -27.73 24.79
CA LYS A 399 -12.55 -26.78 23.85
C LYS A 399 -11.17 -26.31 24.31
N ILE A 400 -11.04 -25.93 25.58
CA ILE A 400 -9.77 -25.39 26.13
C ILE A 400 -8.74 -26.48 26.44
N ASP A 401 -9.14 -27.72 26.72
CA ASP A 401 -8.22 -28.84 26.97
C ASP A 401 -7.43 -29.24 25.71
N SER A 402 -7.98 -28.98 24.52
CA SER A 402 -7.26 -29.16 23.26
C SER A 402 -6.11 -28.15 23.07
N MET A 403 -6.05 -27.10 23.87
CA MET A 403 -5.12 -25.98 23.75
C MET A 403 -4.04 -26.06 24.83
N ARG A 404 -2.80 -25.78 24.45
CA ARG A 404 -1.63 -25.84 25.35
C ARG A 404 -1.02 -24.46 25.54
N ILE A 405 -0.68 -24.13 26.78
CA ILE A 405 0.18 -23.00 27.12
C ILE A 405 1.62 -23.50 27.17
N TYR A 406 2.51 -22.81 26.45
CA TYR A 406 3.94 -23.10 26.42
C TYR A 406 4.70 -22.01 27.16
N LYS A 407 5.28 -22.34 28.32
CA LYS A 407 6.13 -21.41 29.06
C LYS A 407 7.27 -20.92 28.16
N ASP A 408 7.57 -19.62 28.25
CA ASP A 408 8.65 -18.92 27.55
C ASP A 408 8.56 -18.87 26.01
N ILE A 409 7.46 -19.33 25.42
CA ILE A 409 7.16 -19.10 24.00
C ILE A 409 6.18 -17.93 23.89
N PRO A 410 6.55 -16.77 23.32
CA PRO A 410 5.65 -15.63 23.28
C PRO A 410 4.41 -15.89 22.41
N ASP A 411 3.28 -15.30 22.80
CA ASP A 411 2.07 -15.28 21.97
C ASP A 411 2.35 -14.61 20.62
N THR A 412 1.91 -15.23 19.51
CA THR A 412 2.20 -14.74 18.15
C THR A 412 0.95 -14.56 17.31
N TRP A 413 0.98 -13.58 16.41
CA TRP A 413 -0.09 -13.29 15.48
C TRP A 413 0.27 -13.74 14.07
N LYS A 414 -0.63 -14.50 13.44
CA LYS A 414 -0.47 -14.98 12.07
C LYS A 414 -1.49 -14.32 11.16
N TRP A 415 -1.02 -13.78 10.05
CA TRP A 415 -1.86 -13.36 8.94
C TRP A 415 -2.24 -14.58 8.10
N GLU A 416 -3.51 -14.98 8.15
CA GLU A 416 -4.02 -16.24 7.59
C GLU A 416 -3.87 -16.30 6.06
N HIS A 417 -4.00 -15.16 5.38
CA HIS A 417 -3.93 -15.09 3.93
C HIS A 417 -2.49 -15.08 3.36
N SER A 418 -1.46 -15.26 4.21
CA SER A 418 -0.06 -15.34 3.78
C SER A 418 0.57 -16.67 4.20
N LYS A 419 1.29 -17.30 3.26
CA LYS A 419 2.02 -18.55 3.49
C LYS A 419 3.08 -18.40 4.59
N GLU A 420 3.72 -17.24 4.66
CA GLU A 420 4.75 -16.93 5.66
C GLU A 420 4.14 -16.55 7.02
N GLY A 421 2.82 -16.42 7.13
CA GLY A 421 2.14 -15.93 8.33
C GLY A 421 2.33 -14.44 8.61
N ASN A 422 3.13 -13.76 7.80
CA ASN A 422 3.41 -12.34 7.89
C ASN A 422 2.38 -11.52 7.10
N TYR A 423 1.94 -10.40 7.67
CA TYR A 423 1.08 -9.45 6.97
C TYR A 423 1.70 -9.02 5.62
N SER A 424 0.89 -9.06 4.56
CA SER A 424 1.30 -8.65 3.22
C SER A 424 0.21 -7.84 2.54
N THR A 425 0.54 -6.59 2.20
CA THR A 425 -0.35 -5.70 1.43
C THR A 425 -0.84 -6.33 0.14
N LYS A 426 -0.05 -7.20 -0.49
CA LYS A 426 -0.47 -7.91 -1.71
C LYS A 426 -1.63 -8.85 -1.43
N THR A 427 -1.52 -9.67 -0.38
CA THR A 427 -2.58 -10.62 0.01
C THR A 427 -3.82 -9.89 0.52
N THR A 428 -3.62 -8.80 1.27
CA THR A 428 -4.70 -7.96 1.76
C THR A 428 -5.43 -7.22 0.65
N TYR A 429 -4.72 -6.67 -0.34
CA TYR A 429 -5.36 -6.00 -1.45
C TYR A 429 -6.25 -6.97 -2.23
N LYS A 430 -5.77 -8.19 -2.47
CA LYS A 430 -6.57 -9.26 -3.08
C LYS A 430 -7.78 -9.66 -2.25
N LEU A 431 -7.67 -9.63 -0.91
CA LEU A 431 -8.80 -9.85 -0.02
C LEU A 431 -9.86 -8.78 -0.25
N LEU A 432 -9.47 -7.50 -0.22
CA LEU A 432 -10.40 -6.38 -0.37
C LEU A 432 -11.04 -6.29 -1.77
N THR A 433 -10.32 -6.71 -2.82
CA THR A 433 -10.84 -6.74 -4.20
C THR A 433 -11.61 -8.01 -4.56
N ASN A 434 -11.87 -8.90 -3.61
CA ASN A 434 -12.48 -10.23 -3.84
C ASN A 434 -11.68 -11.14 -4.80
N GLU A 435 -10.44 -10.77 -5.12
CA GLU A 435 -9.55 -11.56 -5.98
C GLU A 435 -9.01 -12.83 -5.29
N LEU A 436 -9.13 -12.94 -3.96
CA LEU A 436 -8.83 -14.20 -3.26
C LEU A 436 -9.81 -15.31 -3.62
N ASN A 437 -11.07 -14.98 -3.91
CA ASN A 437 -12.13 -15.95 -4.22
C ASN A 437 -12.20 -16.29 -5.72
N GLY A 438 -11.29 -15.75 -6.53
CA GLY A 438 -11.16 -16.11 -7.94
C GLY A 438 -12.33 -15.68 -8.84
N GLN A 439 -13.25 -14.82 -8.38
CA GLN A 439 -14.42 -14.46 -9.18
C GLN A 439 -14.08 -13.51 -10.36
N GLU A 440 -14.42 -14.02 -11.55
CA GLU A 440 -14.65 -13.43 -12.89
C GLU A 440 -13.68 -12.40 -13.47
N ALA A 441 -13.28 -11.35 -12.75
CA ALA A 441 -12.41 -10.29 -13.29
C ALA A 441 -11.04 -10.82 -13.76
N THR A 442 -10.56 -11.93 -13.18
CA THR A 442 -9.28 -12.54 -13.53
C THR A 442 -9.29 -13.31 -14.85
N GLN A 443 -10.44 -13.80 -15.34
CA GLN A 443 -10.49 -14.57 -16.58
C GLN A 443 -10.43 -13.67 -17.81
N ILE A 444 -11.22 -12.60 -17.83
CA ILE A 444 -11.18 -11.61 -18.93
C ILE A 444 -9.82 -10.93 -18.98
N HIS A 445 -9.26 -10.52 -17.83
CA HIS A 445 -7.93 -9.91 -17.79
C HIS A 445 -6.84 -10.86 -18.35
N LYS A 446 -6.86 -12.15 -18.00
CA LYS A 446 -5.93 -13.14 -18.59
C LYS A 446 -6.12 -13.28 -20.10
N ARG A 447 -7.35 -13.20 -20.60
CA ARG A 447 -7.66 -13.27 -22.05
C ARG A 447 -7.21 -12.02 -22.81
N VAL A 448 -7.37 -10.83 -22.24
CA VAL A 448 -6.89 -9.57 -22.85
C VAL A 448 -5.36 -9.58 -23.00
N TRP A 449 -4.66 -10.07 -21.96
CA TRP A 449 -3.20 -10.20 -21.95
C TRP A 449 -2.73 -11.57 -22.47
N ASN A 450 -3.40 -12.10 -23.49
CA ASN A 450 -3.03 -13.35 -24.14
C ASN A 450 -1.64 -13.22 -24.81
N PRO A 451 -0.69 -14.16 -24.57
CA PRO A 451 0.65 -14.10 -25.14
C PRO A 451 0.70 -14.08 -26.67
N ILE A 452 -0.29 -14.64 -27.36
CA ILE A 452 -0.39 -14.63 -28.83
C ILE A 452 -0.51 -13.21 -29.37
N ILE A 453 -1.08 -12.30 -28.58
CA ILE A 453 -1.41 -10.94 -28.99
C ILE A 453 -0.22 -10.02 -28.67
N PRO A 454 0.23 -9.17 -29.61
CA PRO A 454 1.23 -8.16 -29.33
C PRO A 454 0.79 -7.23 -28.19
N SER A 455 1.69 -6.95 -27.25
CA SER A 455 1.39 -6.18 -26.03
C SER A 455 0.78 -4.80 -26.30
N LYS A 456 1.16 -4.15 -27.41
CA LYS A 456 0.56 -2.88 -27.88
C LYS A 456 -0.94 -3.01 -28.11
N ILE A 457 -1.39 -4.15 -28.64
CA ILE A 457 -2.78 -4.39 -29.04
C ILE A 457 -3.59 -4.89 -27.84
N SER A 458 -3.00 -5.72 -26.97
CA SER A 458 -3.60 -6.03 -25.66
C SER A 458 -3.84 -4.77 -24.84
N ALA A 459 -2.88 -3.83 -24.82
CA ALA A 459 -3.04 -2.56 -24.15
C ALA A 459 -4.15 -1.68 -24.77
N PHE A 460 -4.22 -1.62 -26.10
CA PHE A 460 -5.31 -0.95 -26.81
C PHE A 460 -6.67 -1.58 -26.47
N ASN A 461 -6.78 -2.90 -26.52
CA ASN A 461 -8.00 -3.60 -26.20
C ASN A 461 -8.44 -3.34 -24.75
N TRP A 462 -7.50 -3.42 -23.79
CA TRP A 462 -7.82 -3.07 -22.41
C TRP A 462 -8.38 -1.65 -22.28
N GLN A 463 -7.87 -0.67 -23.03
CA GLN A 463 -8.43 0.68 -23.05
C GLN A 463 -9.80 0.73 -23.72
N LEU A 464 -10.03 -0.03 -24.79
CA LEU A 464 -11.30 -0.14 -25.47
C LEU A 464 -12.39 -0.69 -24.54
N LEU A 465 -12.12 -1.81 -23.87
CA LEU A 465 -13.06 -2.44 -22.95
C LEU A 465 -13.43 -1.53 -21.75
N GLN A 466 -12.57 -0.57 -21.42
CA GLN A 466 -12.79 0.43 -20.37
C GLN A 466 -13.41 1.74 -20.90
N ASP A 467 -13.76 1.81 -22.18
CA ASP A 467 -14.21 3.02 -22.89
C ASP A 467 -13.25 4.23 -22.75
N LYS A 468 -11.94 3.97 -22.81
CA LYS A 468 -10.88 4.99 -22.62
C LYS A 468 -10.12 5.35 -23.89
N ILE A 469 -10.47 4.79 -25.04
CA ILE A 469 -9.86 5.11 -26.33
C ILE A 469 -10.36 6.47 -26.88
N PRO A 470 -9.59 7.17 -27.72
CA PRO A 470 -9.94 8.51 -28.21
C PRO A 470 -10.93 8.46 -29.39
N THR A 471 -12.14 7.95 -29.16
CA THR A 471 -13.29 8.14 -30.06
C THR A 471 -13.77 9.60 -30.01
N LYS A 472 -14.51 10.08 -31.02
CA LYS A 472 -15.01 11.47 -31.01
C LYS A 472 -15.79 11.79 -29.72
N SER A 473 -16.68 10.90 -29.27
CA SER A 473 -17.44 11.09 -28.02
C SER A 473 -16.54 11.13 -26.76
N ASN A 474 -15.45 10.36 -26.73
CA ASN A 474 -14.50 10.39 -25.62
C ASN A 474 -13.62 11.64 -25.61
N LEU A 475 -13.27 12.17 -26.79
CA LEU A 475 -12.51 13.42 -26.92
C LEU A 475 -13.35 14.63 -26.50
N GLN A 476 -14.62 14.66 -26.90
CA GLN A 476 -15.59 15.67 -26.47
C GLN A 476 -15.77 15.65 -24.94
N ARG A 477 -15.98 14.46 -24.34
CA ARG A 477 -16.05 14.29 -22.87
C ARG A 477 -14.80 14.79 -22.15
N ARG A 478 -13.64 14.80 -22.80
CA ARG A 478 -12.36 15.27 -22.24
C ARG A 478 -12.11 16.77 -22.49
N GLY A 479 -13.06 17.48 -23.10
CA GLY A 479 -12.90 18.89 -23.46
C GLY A 479 -11.82 19.13 -24.51
N ILE A 480 -11.49 18.11 -25.32
CA ILE A 480 -10.56 18.25 -26.45
C ILE A 480 -11.42 18.63 -27.66
N THR A 481 -11.56 19.93 -27.90
CA THR A 481 -12.26 20.50 -29.05
C THR A 481 -11.47 20.17 -30.32
N THR A 482 -11.78 19.05 -30.95
CA THR A 482 -11.34 18.78 -32.33
C THR A 482 -12.27 19.52 -33.29
N GLU A 483 -11.74 20.04 -34.40
CA GLU A 483 -12.47 20.57 -35.59
C GLU A 483 -13.38 19.52 -36.29
N LEU A 484 -13.73 18.43 -35.58
CA LEU A 484 -14.60 17.35 -36.04
C LEU A 484 -16.05 17.73 -35.67
N GLU A 485 -16.66 18.60 -36.47
CA GLU A 485 -17.86 19.39 -36.14
C GLU A 485 -19.15 18.62 -35.83
N ASP A 486 -19.22 17.32 -36.07
CA ASP A 486 -20.48 16.57 -36.01
C ASP A 486 -20.52 15.43 -34.97
N GLY A 487 -19.38 15.02 -34.41
CA GLY A 487 -19.30 13.81 -33.57
C GLY A 487 -19.67 12.50 -34.29
N ILE A 488 -19.92 12.53 -35.60
CA ILE A 488 -20.40 11.41 -36.40
C ILE A 488 -19.26 10.43 -36.70
N CYS A 489 -19.58 9.15 -36.77
CA CYS A 489 -18.67 8.06 -37.06
C CYS A 489 -17.95 8.28 -38.39
N THR A 490 -16.62 8.30 -38.33
CA THR A 490 -15.77 8.49 -39.52
C THR A 490 -15.96 7.36 -40.55
N LEU A 491 -16.38 6.17 -40.10
CA LEU A 491 -16.49 4.99 -40.97
C LEU A 491 -17.81 4.90 -41.73
N CYS A 492 -18.94 5.23 -41.10
CA CYS A 492 -20.26 5.11 -41.71
C CYS A 492 -20.99 6.43 -41.93
N GLU A 493 -20.50 7.54 -41.36
CA GLU A 493 -21.03 8.90 -41.59
C GLU A 493 -22.52 9.07 -41.22
N GLU A 494 -23.07 8.21 -40.35
CA GLU A 494 -24.51 8.16 -40.05
C GLU A 494 -24.87 8.27 -38.56
N GLU A 495 -24.05 7.74 -37.65
CA GLU A 495 -24.33 7.71 -36.21
C GLU A 495 -23.16 8.29 -35.40
N ILE A 496 -23.38 8.63 -34.13
CA ILE A 496 -22.34 9.17 -33.23
C ILE A 496 -21.20 8.15 -33.01
N GLU A 497 -19.95 8.62 -33.05
CA GLU A 497 -18.76 7.79 -32.85
C GLU A 497 -18.47 7.52 -31.35
N ASP A 498 -19.22 6.58 -30.76
CA ASP A 498 -18.83 5.94 -29.50
C ASP A 498 -18.09 4.60 -29.74
N SER A 499 -17.46 4.04 -28.69
CA SER A 499 -16.69 2.81 -28.79
C SER A 499 -17.54 1.64 -29.29
N ASN A 500 -18.75 1.48 -28.77
CA ASN A 500 -19.65 0.38 -29.12
C ASN A 500 -20.16 0.50 -30.56
N HIS A 501 -20.44 1.72 -31.02
CA HIS A 501 -20.80 2.00 -32.40
C HIS A 501 -19.63 1.69 -33.33
N LEU A 502 -18.45 2.27 -33.07
CA LEU A 502 -17.29 2.16 -33.96
C LEU A 502 -16.89 0.70 -34.21
N PHE A 503 -16.85 -0.13 -33.17
CA PHE A 503 -16.34 -1.50 -33.27
C PHE A 503 -17.41 -2.56 -33.51
N LEU A 504 -18.69 -2.31 -33.22
CA LEU A 504 -19.73 -3.34 -33.27
C LEU A 504 -20.94 -2.93 -34.11
N ARG A 505 -21.49 -1.72 -33.91
CA ARG A 505 -22.76 -1.32 -34.56
C ARG A 505 -22.60 -0.70 -35.94
N CYS A 506 -21.45 -0.09 -36.22
CA CYS A 506 -21.12 0.55 -37.49
C CYS A 506 -21.31 -0.41 -38.68
N LYS A 507 -21.86 0.08 -39.80
CA LYS A 507 -22.09 -0.73 -41.01
C LYS A 507 -20.82 -1.42 -41.52
N VAL A 508 -19.67 -0.74 -41.46
CA VAL A 508 -18.37 -1.32 -41.84
C VAL A 508 -17.95 -2.42 -40.87
N ALA A 509 -18.08 -2.18 -39.56
CA ALA A 509 -17.74 -3.15 -38.53
C ALA A 509 -18.65 -4.40 -38.60
N LYS A 510 -19.97 -4.23 -38.71
CA LYS A 510 -20.95 -5.31 -38.88
C LYS A 510 -20.62 -6.18 -40.09
N TRP A 511 -20.28 -5.57 -41.22
CA TRP A 511 -19.87 -6.31 -42.41
C TRP A 511 -18.60 -7.13 -42.15
N LEU A 512 -17.61 -6.55 -41.49
CA LEU A 512 -16.32 -7.20 -41.22
C LEU A 512 -16.47 -8.37 -40.25
N TRP A 513 -17.29 -8.23 -39.20
CA TRP A 513 -17.62 -9.32 -38.28
C TRP A 513 -18.37 -10.46 -38.98
N LYS A 514 -19.32 -10.16 -39.86
CA LYS A 514 -20.01 -11.17 -40.69
C LYS A 514 -19.05 -11.87 -41.64
N ALA A 515 -18.14 -11.14 -42.28
CA ALA A 515 -17.13 -11.71 -43.17
C ALA A 515 -16.15 -12.64 -42.43
N CYS A 516 -15.70 -12.23 -41.24
CA CYS A 516 -14.91 -13.08 -40.36
C CYS A 516 -15.71 -14.31 -39.92
N GLY A 517 -16.99 -14.14 -39.54
CA GLY A 517 -17.86 -15.27 -39.21
C GLY A 517 -17.96 -16.29 -40.34
N LYS A 518 -18.21 -15.83 -41.56
CA LYS A 518 -18.24 -16.68 -42.76
C LYS A 518 -16.91 -17.40 -43.00
N TRP A 519 -15.78 -16.70 -42.88
CA TRP A 519 -14.44 -17.28 -43.01
C TRP A 519 -14.20 -18.40 -41.98
N TRP A 520 -14.74 -18.26 -40.77
CA TRP A 520 -14.59 -19.24 -39.70
C TRP A 520 -15.70 -20.30 -39.64
N GLY A 521 -16.70 -20.24 -40.52
CA GLY A 521 -17.84 -21.14 -40.52
C GLY A 521 -18.78 -20.96 -39.33
N ILE A 522 -18.86 -19.77 -38.74
CA ILE A 522 -19.74 -19.46 -37.61
C ILE A 522 -20.69 -18.29 -37.91
N SER A 523 -21.87 -18.33 -37.29
CA SER A 523 -22.78 -17.19 -37.27
C SER A 523 -22.38 -16.23 -36.14
N VAL A 524 -21.94 -15.02 -36.49
CA VAL A 524 -21.49 -14.00 -35.53
C VAL A 524 -22.65 -13.07 -35.21
N ASN A 525 -23.27 -13.26 -34.06
CA ASN A 525 -24.24 -12.33 -33.48
C ASN A 525 -23.69 -11.75 -32.18
N LEU A 526 -23.06 -10.58 -32.28
CA LEU A 526 -22.36 -9.95 -31.16
C LEU A 526 -23.31 -9.09 -30.33
N GLU A 527 -23.12 -9.14 -29.03
CA GLU A 527 -23.64 -8.13 -28.10
C GLU A 527 -23.23 -6.71 -28.53
N ASN A 528 -24.08 -5.72 -28.28
CA ASN A 528 -23.84 -4.31 -28.67
C ASN A 528 -22.86 -3.56 -27.75
N ASP A 529 -22.18 -4.27 -26.86
CA ASP A 529 -21.23 -3.73 -25.90
C ASP A 529 -19.86 -4.42 -26.07
N CYS A 530 -18.78 -3.65 -26.14
CA CYS A 530 -17.43 -4.18 -26.38
C CYS A 530 -16.98 -5.18 -25.30
N TRP A 531 -17.34 -4.93 -24.04
CA TRP A 531 -17.01 -5.84 -22.94
C TRP A 531 -17.75 -7.16 -23.09
N LYS A 532 -19.09 -7.10 -23.21
CA LYS A 532 -19.93 -8.29 -23.38
C LYS A 532 -19.61 -9.05 -24.66
N SER A 533 -19.32 -8.35 -25.75
CA SER A 533 -18.90 -8.93 -27.03
C SER A 533 -17.61 -9.73 -26.87
N PHE A 534 -16.58 -9.15 -26.24
CA PHE A 534 -15.32 -9.85 -25.99
C PHE A 534 -15.53 -11.08 -25.09
N GLU A 535 -16.36 -10.94 -24.05
CA GLU A 535 -16.70 -12.04 -23.15
C GLU A 535 -17.36 -13.19 -23.91
N GLN A 536 -18.45 -12.90 -24.63
CA GLN A 536 -19.23 -13.81 -25.46
C GLN A 536 -18.35 -14.57 -26.46
N PHE A 537 -17.44 -13.87 -27.14
CA PHE A 537 -16.58 -14.44 -28.19
C PHE A 537 -15.68 -15.57 -27.68
N GLY A 538 -15.22 -15.51 -26.43
CA GLY A 538 -14.42 -16.59 -25.83
C GLY A 538 -15.23 -17.68 -25.15
N LEU A 539 -16.55 -17.51 -24.99
CA LEU A 539 -17.43 -18.57 -24.52
C LEU A 539 -17.82 -19.54 -25.65
N TRP A 540 -17.67 -19.14 -26.91
CA TRP A 540 -17.93 -19.99 -28.08
C TRP A 540 -16.98 -21.17 -28.23
N ALA A 541 -15.86 -21.19 -27.51
CA ALA A 541 -14.91 -22.30 -27.52
C ALA A 541 -14.85 -23.03 -26.17
N LYS A 542 -15.10 -24.34 -26.22
CA LYS A 542 -14.90 -25.26 -25.09
C LYS A 542 -13.41 -25.57 -24.85
N GLU A 543 -12.62 -25.63 -25.91
CA GLU A 543 -11.17 -25.89 -25.84
C GLU A 543 -10.36 -24.60 -25.64
N THR A 544 -9.41 -24.61 -24.69
CA THR A 544 -8.58 -23.44 -24.38
C THR A 544 -7.81 -22.90 -25.59
N ARG A 545 -7.33 -23.78 -26.48
CA ARG A 545 -6.56 -23.39 -27.67
C ARG A 545 -7.40 -22.69 -28.72
N VAL A 546 -8.62 -23.18 -28.92
CA VAL A 546 -9.58 -22.57 -29.83
C VAL A 546 -10.00 -21.22 -29.27
N LYS A 547 -10.19 -21.14 -27.95
CA LYS A 547 -10.46 -19.88 -27.22
C LYS A 547 -9.34 -18.83 -27.41
N GLU A 548 -8.08 -19.22 -27.29
CA GLU A 548 -6.94 -18.33 -27.56
C GLU A 548 -6.92 -17.82 -29.01
N GLY A 549 -7.34 -18.66 -29.97
CA GLY A 549 -7.49 -18.27 -31.37
C GLY A 549 -8.62 -17.26 -31.58
N TRP A 550 -9.77 -17.47 -30.95
CA TRP A 550 -10.89 -16.53 -30.95
C TRP A 550 -10.50 -15.18 -30.34
N ASP A 551 -9.84 -15.19 -29.18
CA ASP A 551 -9.34 -13.97 -28.55
C ASP A 551 -8.40 -13.20 -29.50
N CYS A 552 -7.53 -13.91 -30.23
CA CYS A 552 -6.64 -13.32 -31.23
C CYS A 552 -7.42 -12.64 -32.37
N ILE A 553 -8.41 -13.33 -32.97
CA ILE A 553 -9.22 -12.78 -34.07
C ILE A 553 -9.96 -11.54 -33.61
N TRP A 554 -10.63 -11.60 -32.46
CA TRP A 554 -11.39 -10.47 -31.95
C TRP A 554 -10.52 -9.23 -31.80
N ASN A 555 -9.32 -9.39 -31.22
CA ASN A 555 -8.35 -8.31 -31.04
C ASN A 555 -7.83 -7.75 -32.37
N ILE A 556 -7.62 -8.59 -33.37
CA ILE A 556 -7.17 -8.15 -34.70
C ILE A 556 -8.28 -7.40 -35.43
N VAL A 557 -9.53 -7.85 -35.34
CA VAL A 557 -10.68 -7.18 -35.97
C VAL A 557 -10.82 -5.77 -35.42
N VAL A 558 -10.89 -5.60 -34.08
CA VAL A 558 -11.01 -4.27 -33.47
C VAL A 558 -9.78 -3.41 -33.77
N TRP A 559 -8.58 -3.97 -33.77
CA TRP A 559 -7.38 -3.23 -34.12
C TRP A 559 -7.38 -2.77 -35.59
N THR A 560 -7.88 -3.61 -36.49
CA THR A 560 -7.97 -3.30 -37.93
C THR A 560 -9.01 -2.20 -38.18
N ILE A 561 -10.16 -2.25 -37.52
CA ILE A 561 -11.17 -1.19 -37.55
C ILE A 561 -10.57 0.14 -37.06
N TRP A 562 -9.83 0.10 -35.94
CA TRP A 562 -9.17 1.29 -35.39
C TRP A 562 -8.13 1.89 -36.35
N LEU A 563 -7.33 1.05 -37.00
CA LEU A 563 -6.36 1.49 -37.99
C LEU A 563 -7.04 2.08 -39.24
N ALA A 564 -8.10 1.44 -39.74
CA ALA A 564 -8.86 1.93 -40.89
C ALA A 564 -9.47 3.31 -40.59
N ARG A 565 -10.07 3.48 -39.41
CA ARG A 565 -10.60 4.76 -38.95
C ARG A 565 -9.52 5.84 -38.89
N ASN A 566 -8.36 5.53 -38.33
CA ASN A 566 -7.26 6.51 -38.24
C ASN A 566 -6.65 6.82 -39.61
N GLN A 567 -6.57 5.86 -40.53
CA GLN A 567 -6.13 6.13 -41.91
C GLN A 567 -7.09 7.09 -42.61
N LYS A 568 -8.41 6.88 -42.46
CA LYS A 568 -9.40 7.81 -43.02
C LYS A 568 -9.26 9.22 -42.43
N ILE A 569 -9.07 9.36 -41.11
CA ILE A 569 -8.91 10.69 -40.48
C ILE A 569 -7.62 11.40 -40.87
N PHE A 570 -6.48 10.71 -40.85
CA PHE A 570 -5.17 11.36 -40.97
C PHE A 570 -4.60 11.37 -42.39
N ARG A 571 -5.17 10.57 -43.30
CA ARG A 571 -4.64 10.36 -44.67
C ARG A 571 -5.73 10.32 -45.74
N ASP A 572 -6.97 10.67 -45.38
CA ASP A 572 -8.14 10.72 -46.27
C ASP A 572 -8.23 9.51 -47.22
N SER A 573 -7.99 8.32 -46.67
CA SER A 573 -7.87 7.09 -47.47
C SER A 573 -9.21 6.35 -47.56
N ASP A 574 -9.53 5.89 -48.78
CA ASP A 574 -10.71 5.06 -49.02
C ASP A 574 -10.64 3.69 -48.31
N ILE A 575 -11.79 3.26 -47.80
CA ILE A 575 -11.91 2.01 -47.06
C ILE A 575 -12.30 0.89 -47.99
N ASN A 576 -11.32 0.07 -48.37
CA ASN A 576 -11.58 -1.18 -49.08
C ASN A 576 -11.86 -2.32 -48.10
N LYS A 577 -13.12 -2.73 -48.02
CA LYS A 577 -13.61 -3.79 -47.12
C LYS A 577 -12.92 -5.16 -47.33
N SER A 578 -12.60 -5.56 -48.57
CA SER A 578 -11.93 -6.85 -48.81
C SER A 578 -10.49 -6.82 -48.30
N LYS A 579 -9.76 -5.72 -48.52
CA LYS A 579 -8.40 -5.54 -48.00
C LYS A 579 -8.34 -5.61 -46.47
N LEU A 580 -9.38 -5.15 -45.77
CA LEU A 580 -9.45 -5.27 -44.31
C LEU A 580 -9.54 -6.74 -43.87
N LEU A 581 -10.34 -7.55 -44.56
CA LEU A 581 -10.46 -8.98 -44.29
C LEU A 581 -9.13 -9.70 -44.55
N ASP A 582 -8.47 -9.43 -45.68
CA ASP A 582 -7.16 -9.99 -46.01
C ASP A 582 -6.13 -9.66 -44.93
N HIS A 583 -6.16 -8.41 -44.42
CA HIS A 583 -5.29 -7.99 -43.33
C HIS A 583 -5.52 -8.78 -42.04
N ILE A 584 -6.78 -9.02 -41.69
CA ILE A 584 -7.15 -9.81 -40.50
C ILE A 584 -6.66 -11.25 -40.64
N GLN A 585 -6.91 -11.87 -41.80
CA GLN A 585 -6.51 -13.23 -42.11
C GLN A 585 -4.98 -13.41 -42.05
N LEU A 586 -4.23 -12.51 -42.69
CA LEU A 586 -2.77 -12.54 -42.68
C LEU A 586 -2.19 -12.28 -41.29
N LYS A 587 -2.66 -11.27 -40.56
CA LYS A 587 -2.13 -10.95 -39.22
C LYS A 587 -2.41 -12.06 -38.22
N SER A 588 -3.60 -12.66 -38.27
CA SER A 588 -3.97 -13.75 -37.36
C SER A 588 -3.10 -14.99 -37.59
N PHE A 589 -2.83 -15.33 -38.85
CA PHE A 589 -1.88 -16.39 -39.22
C PHE A 589 -0.51 -16.16 -38.58
N TRP A 590 0.09 -14.99 -38.80
CA TRP A 590 1.44 -14.70 -38.31
C TRP A 590 1.52 -14.70 -36.78
N TRP A 591 0.52 -14.15 -36.09
CA TRP A 591 0.53 -14.10 -34.62
C TRP A 591 0.43 -15.50 -34.02
N ILE A 592 -0.47 -16.33 -34.53
CA ILE A 592 -0.68 -17.69 -34.05
C ILE A 592 0.55 -18.57 -34.36
N LYS A 593 1.13 -18.42 -35.56
CA LYS A 593 2.34 -19.16 -35.97
C LYS A 593 3.58 -18.76 -35.17
N SER A 594 3.75 -17.47 -34.88
CA SER A 594 4.96 -16.96 -34.18
C SER A 594 5.16 -17.52 -32.77
N ARG A 595 4.08 -17.89 -32.07
CA ARG A 595 4.12 -18.42 -30.70
C ARG A 595 4.12 -19.95 -30.63
N LYS A 596 3.70 -20.62 -31.71
CA LYS A 596 3.64 -22.08 -31.81
C LYS A 596 4.63 -22.56 -32.89
N SER A 597 5.92 -22.48 -32.58
CA SER A 597 7.03 -22.81 -33.50
C SER A 597 6.99 -24.21 -34.16
N ARG A 598 6.12 -25.13 -33.68
CA ARG A 598 5.90 -26.47 -34.24
C ARG A 598 4.55 -26.66 -34.96
N CYS A 599 3.84 -25.58 -35.30
CA CYS A 599 2.57 -25.71 -36.03
C CYS A 599 2.78 -26.05 -37.51
N LEU A 600 2.26 -27.20 -37.92
CA LEU A 600 2.34 -27.78 -39.26
C LEU A 600 1.12 -27.38 -40.11
N PHE A 601 0.84 -26.08 -40.25
CA PHE A 601 -0.16 -25.60 -41.22
C PHE A 601 0.35 -24.39 -42.01
N SER A 602 0.04 -24.39 -43.31
CA SER A 602 0.40 -23.33 -44.25
C SER A 602 -0.58 -22.15 -44.16
N LEU A 603 -0.25 -21.04 -44.83
CA LEU A 603 -1.21 -19.93 -44.96
C LEU A 603 -2.45 -20.38 -45.73
N TYR A 604 -2.29 -21.27 -46.70
CA TYR A 604 -3.41 -21.86 -47.45
C TYR A 604 -4.36 -22.60 -46.50
N ASP A 605 -3.83 -23.49 -45.66
CA ASP A 605 -4.64 -24.24 -44.68
C ASP A 605 -5.39 -23.31 -43.71
N TRP A 606 -4.75 -22.20 -43.33
CA TRP A 606 -5.37 -21.18 -42.46
C TRP A 606 -6.51 -20.43 -43.14
N LEU A 607 -6.37 -20.11 -44.42
CA LEU A 607 -7.40 -19.37 -45.17
C LEU A 607 -8.64 -20.24 -45.42
N TYR A 608 -8.46 -21.53 -45.71
CA TYR A 608 -9.57 -22.43 -46.08
C TYR A 608 -10.12 -23.25 -44.91
N ASN A 609 -9.29 -23.63 -43.93
CA ASN A 609 -9.67 -24.49 -42.80
C ASN A 609 -9.12 -23.99 -41.45
N PRO A 610 -9.45 -22.75 -41.02
CA PRO A 610 -8.88 -22.12 -39.83
C PRO A 610 -9.20 -22.88 -38.52
N MET A 611 -10.39 -23.49 -38.42
CA MET A 611 -10.80 -24.27 -37.24
C MET A 611 -9.95 -25.53 -37.04
N THR A 612 -9.62 -26.22 -38.13
CA THR A 612 -8.74 -27.39 -38.10
C THR A 612 -7.33 -26.98 -37.66
N CYS A 613 -6.82 -25.87 -38.18
CA CYS A 613 -5.51 -25.33 -37.83
C CYS A 613 -5.34 -25.04 -36.32
N LEU A 614 -6.41 -24.58 -35.64
CA LEU A 614 -6.37 -24.33 -34.19
C LEU A 614 -6.39 -25.62 -33.35
N LYS A 615 -6.95 -26.72 -33.87
CA LYS A 615 -7.05 -28.03 -33.19
C LYS A 615 -5.78 -28.87 -33.33
N VAL A 616 -4.94 -28.64 -34.35
CA VAL A 616 -3.69 -29.37 -34.56
C VAL A 616 -2.75 -29.23 -33.35
N ASN A 617 -2.22 -30.37 -32.89
CA ASN A 617 -1.42 -30.45 -31.68
C ASN A 617 0.02 -29.97 -31.91
N CYS A 618 0.23 -28.66 -31.86
CA CYS A 618 1.58 -28.10 -31.90
C CYS A 618 2.22 -28.22 -30.51
N GLY A 619 3.21 -29.11 -30.35
CA GLY A 619 3.90 -29.33 -29.08
C GLY A 619 4.36 -28.01 -28.44
N ARG A 620 4.10 -27.84 -27.13
CA ARG A 620 4.61 -26.71 -26.34
C ARG A 620 6.14 -26.85 -26.24
N LYS A 621 6.87 -25.73 -26.34
CA LYS A 621 8.26 -25.66 -25.86
C LYS A 621 8.27 -25.64 -24.34
#